data_AF-W5QG86-F1
#
_entry.id   AF-W5QG86-F1
#
_cell.length_a   1.000
_cell.length_b   1.000
_cell.length_c   1.000
_cell.angle_alpha   90.00
_cell.angle_beta   90.00
_cell.angle_gamma   90.00
#
_symmetry.space_group_name_H-M   'P 1'
#
loop_
_entity.id
_entity.type
_entity.pdbx_description
1 polymer ?
#
loop_
_entity_poly.entity_id
_entity_poly.type
_entity_poly.pdbx_seq_one_letter_code
_entity_poly.pdbx_strand_id
1 'polypeptide(L)'
;MLHKCSFLYKYYMNVTFTCRTQDILVMITSSLQTSVAVFALIILHVSALDTFKAAVYEHAVILPNDTKTPVSPDEALFLMNKNIDILEKAIKQAAEQGAQIIVTPEDALYGWKFTRETIFPYLENIPDPQVNWIPCQDPHRYLKYPIF
;
A
#
# COMPACT_ATOMS: atom_id res chain seq x y z
N MET A 1 16.72 -31.85 4.27
CA MET A 1 15.52 -31.91 3.39
C MET A 1 14.73 -30.63 3.57
N LEU A 2 14.95 -29.66 2.69
CA LEU A 2 14.19 -28.41 2.65
C LEU A 2 12.74 -28.69 2.28
N HIS A 3 11.79 -28.38 3.15
CA HIS A 3 10.40 -28.24 2.75
C HIS A 3 10.23 -26.84 2.14
N LYS A 4 10.00 -26.84 0.83
CA LYS A 4 9.73 -25.67 0.01
C LYS A 4 8.48 -24.96 0.51
N CYS A 5 8.62 -23.71 0.95
CA CYS A 5 7.53 -22.74 0.88
C CYS A 5 7.30 -22.46 -0.61
N SER A 6 6.23 -23.01 -1.16
CA SER A 6 5.81 -22.68 -2.53
C SER A 6 5.16 -21.29 -2.49
N PHE A 7 5.95 -20.26 -2.77
CA PHE A 7 5.46 -18.92 -3.06
C PHE A 7 4.67 -18.94 -4.37
N LEU A 8 3.36 -18.71 -4.31
CA LEU A 8 2.57 -18.48 -5.50
C LEU A 8 2.81 -17.03 -5.94
N TYR A 9 3.77 -16.86 -6.84
CA TYR A 9 4.05 -15.63 -7.58
C TYR A 9 2.91 -15.33 -8.58
N LYS A 10 1.81 -14.74 -8.12
CA LYS A 10 0.92 -13.88 -8.94
C LYS A 10 -0.28 -13.40 -8.13
N TYR A 11 -0.41 -12.07 -8.05
CA TYR A 11 -1.56 -11.31 -7.58
C TYR A 11 -1.93 -11.48 -6.11
N TYR A 12 -1.58 -10.43 -5.35
CA TYR A 12 -2.15 -10.02 -4.08
C TYR A 12 -2.28 -11.11 -3.01
N MET A 13 -1.40 -11.04 -2.00
CA MET A 13 -1.78 -11.57 -0.70
C MET A 13 -2.98 -10.76 -0.20
N ASN A 14 -4.17 -11.38 -0.18
CA ASN A 14 -5.27 -10.96 0.67
C ASN A 14 -4.82 -11.14 2.12
N VAL A 15 -4.00 -10.23 2.63
CA VAL A 15 -3.70 -10.18 4.07
C VAL A 15 -4.90 -9.51 4.73
N THR A 16 -5.95 -10.30 4.96
CA THR A 16 -6.98 -9.90 5.91
C THR A 16 -6.41 -10.14 7.29
N PHE A 17 -5.94 -9.06 7.95
CA PHE A 17 -5.67 -9.10 9.39
C PHE A 17 -7.02 -9.25 10.11
N THR A 18 -7.52 -10.47 10.21
CA THR A 18 -8.58 -10.79 11.17
C THR A 18 -7.89 -11.07 12.51
N CYS A 19 -8.00 -10.11 13.44
CA CYS A 19 -7.66 -10.38 14.84
C CYS A 19 -8.74 -11.34 15.37
N ARG A 20 -8.49 -12.64 15.29
CA ARG A 20 -9.41 -13.68 15.78
C ARG A 20 -8.91 -14.16 17.14
N THR A 21 -9.62 -13.81 18.21
CA THR A 21 -9.44 -14.44 19.53
C THR A 21 -10.00 -15.88 19.49
N GLN A 22 -9.20 -16.84 19.97
CA GLN A 22 -9.51 -18.28 19.98
C GLN A 22 -10.46 -18.69 21.11
N ASP A 23 -11.39 -19.57 20.74
CA ASP A 23 -12.25 -20.53 21.45
C ASP A 23 -12.33 -20.54 23.00
N ILE A 24 -13.57 -20.49 23.52
CA ILE A 24 -13.95 -21.05 24.82
C ILE A 24 -15.18 -21.94 24.63
N LEU A 25 -15.06 -23.21 25.03
CA LEU A 25 -16.06 -24.27 24.90
C LEU A 25 -16.53 -24.68 26.30
N VAL A 26 -17.76 -24.30 26.71
CA VAL A 26 -18.41 -24.85 27.91
C VAL A 26 -19.94 -24.95 27.71
N MET A 27 -20.49 -26.12 28.03
CA MET A 27 -21.86 -26.60 27.85
C MET A 27 -22.60 -26.60 29.20
N ILE A 28 -23.75 -25.91 29.39
CA ILE A 28 -24.77 -26.27 30.41
C ILE A 28 -26.19 -25.83 29.96
N THR A 29 -27.14 -26.74 30.17
CA THR A 29 -28.58 -26.70 29.86
C THR A 29 -29.37 -25.79 30.83
N SER A 30 -30.35 -25.04 30.29
CA SER A 30 -31.24 -24.03 30.94
C SER A 30 -30.79 -22.55 30.87
N SER A 31 -29.52 -22.25 30.57
CA SER A 31 -29.00 -20.88 30.35
C SER A 31 -28.85 -20.50 28.87
N LEU A 32 -29.43 -21.30 27.96
CA LEU A 32 -29.23 -21.19 26.51
C LEU A 32 -29.72 -19.86 25.94
N GLN A 33 -30.86 -19.30 26.39
CA GLN A 33 -31.39 -18.04 25.83
C GLN A 33 -30.58 -16.81 26.25
N THR A 34 -30.17 -16.73 27.52
CA THR A 34 -29.31 -15.63 28.01
C THR A 34 -27.89 -15.75 27.45
N SER A 35 -27.35 -16.96 27.36
CA SER A 35 -26.06 -17.22 26.72
C SER A 35 -26.08 -16.84 25.23
N VAL A 36 -27.10 -17.27 24.48
CA VAL A 36 -27.26 -16.91 23.06
C VAL A 36 -27.43 -15.39 22.87
N ALA A 37 -28.18 -14.71 23.74
CA ALA A 37 -28.33 -13.26 23.68
C ALA A 37 -27.01 -12.53 23.96
N VAL A 38 -26.24 -12.98 24.96
CA VAL A 38 -24.92 -12.43 25.29
C VAL A 38 -23.92 -12.68 24.15
N PHE A 39 -23.89 -13.89 23.58
CA PHE A 39 -23.05 -14.19 22.42
C PHE A 39 -23.46 -13.39 21.19
N ALA A 40 -24.76 -13.22 20.92
CA ALA A 40 -25.24 -12.35 19.85
C ALA A 40 -24.85 -10.89 20.07
N LEU A 41 -24.95 -10.38 21.30
CA LEU A 41 -24.48 -9.05 21.67
C LEU A 41 -22.97 -8.90 21.48
N ILE A 42 -22.17 -9.89 21.87
CA ILE A 42 -20.72 -9.88 21.66
C ILE A 42 -20.38 -9.92 20.17
N ILE A 43 -21.03 -10.77 19.38
CA ILE A 43 -20.84 -10.85 17.92
C ILE A 43 -21.25 -9.52 17.26
N LEU A 44 -22.35 -8.90 17.68
CA LEU A 44 -22.78 -7.59 17.20
C LEU A 44 -21.80 -6.48 17.58
N HIS A 45 -21.28 -6.49 18.81
CA HIS A 45 -20.26 -5.54 19.27
C HIS A 45 -18.95 -5.68 18.50
N VAL A 46 -18.51 -6.93 18.25
CA VAL A 46 -17.31 -7.23 17.46
C VAL A 46 -17.51 -6.86 15.99
N SER A 47 -18.72 -7.05 15.45
CA SER A 47 -19.06 -6.64 14.08
C SER A 47 -19.25 -5.12 13.93
N ALA A 48 -19.42 -4.40 15.05
CA ALA A 48 -19.53 -2.95 15.11
C ALA A 48 -18.17 -2.24 15.35
N LEU A 49 -17.08 -2.99 15.53
CA LEU A 49 -15.74 -2.41 15.47
C LEU A 49 -15.47 -1.95 14.04
N ASP A 50 -15.04 -0.70 13.89
CA ASP A 50 -14.64 -0.15 12.60
C ASP A 50 -13.50 -0.99 12.03
N THR A 51 -13.81 -1.75 10.96
CA THR A 51 -12.83 -2.51 10.20
C THR A 51 -12.57 -1.83 8.87
N PHE A 52 -11.35 -1.92 8.36
CA PHE A 52 -11.01 -1.45 7.02
C PHE A 52 -10.24 -2.52 6.26
N LYS A 53 -10.34 -2.46 4.93
CA LYS A 53 -9.55 -3.31 4.04
C LYS A 53 -8.30 -2.56 3.61
N ALA A 54 -7.13 -3.15 3.88
CA ALA A 54 -5.84 -2.66 3.42
C ALA A 54 -5.34 -3.49 2.23
N ALA A 55 -4.52 -2.89 1.38
CA ALA A 55 -3.80 -3.56 0.31
C ALA A 55 -2.30 -3.25 0.37
N VAL A 56 -1.49 -4.20 -0.12
CA VAL A 56 -0.05 -4.02 -0.28
C VAL A 56 0.33 -4.53 -1.67
N TYR A 57 1.24 -3.83 -2.34
CA TYR A 57 1.72 -4.24 -3.66
C TYR A 57 3.23 -4.49 -3.62
N GLU A 58 3.63 -5.71 -4.01
CA GLU A 58 5.05 -6.03 -4.24
C GLU A 58 5.40 -5.61 -5.69
N HIS A 59 6.23 -4.58 -5.81
CA HIS A 59 6.56 -3.98 -7.10
C HIS A 59 7.88 -4.52 -7.66
N ALA A 60 7.85 -5.00 -8.89
CA ALA A 60 9.04 -5.32 -9.67
C ALA A 60 9.56 -4.02 -10.32
N VAL A 61 10.35 -3.26 -9.56
CA VAL A 61 10.82 -1.92 -9.94
C VAL A 61 11.57 -1.95 -11.28
N ILE A 62 11.20 -1.06 -12.20
CA ILE A 62 12.00 -0.74 -13.39
C ILE A 62 13.15 0.15 -12.93
N LEU A 63 14.35 -0.43 -12.88
CA LEU A 63 15.55 0.26 -12.42
C LEU A 63 16.13 1.19 -13.50
N PRO A 64 16.78 2.29 -13.09
CA PRO A 64 17.58 3.11 -13.99
C PRO A 64 18.77 2.31 -14.54
N ASN A 65 19.29 2.75 -15.68
CA ASN A 65 20.58 2.27 -16.16
C ASN A 65 21.70 2.69 -15.19
N ASP A 66 22.72 1.85 -15.06
CA ASP A 66 23.90 2.15 -14.24
C ASP A 66 24.77 3.20 -14.95
N THR A 67 24.52 4.48 -14.66
CA THR A 67 25.26 5.61 -15.23
C THR A 67 26.12 6.29 -14.17
N LYS A 68 27.36 6.59 -14.52
CA LYS A 68 28.29 7.32 -13.63
C LYS A 68 28.00 8.82 -13.56
N THR A 69 27.23 9.34 -14.51
CA THR A 69 26.84 10.75 -14.60
C THR A 69 25.34 10.89 -14.33
N PRO A 70 24.89 12.01 -13.73
CA PRO A 70 23.47 12.30 -13.58
C PRO A 70 22.77 12.34 -14.94
N VAL A 71 21.56 11.79 -14.99
CA VAL A 71 20.65 11.92 -16.13
C VAL A 71 20.01 13.31 -16.16
N SER A 72 19.33 13.66 -17.25
CA SER A 72 18.48 14.85 -17.27
C SER A 72 17.22 14.67 -16.40
N PRO A 73 16.62 15.76 -15.88
CA PRO A 73 15.34 15.69 -15.16
C PRO A 73 14.21 15.04 -15.97
N ASP A 74 14.16 15.27 -17.29
CA ASP A 74 13.15 14.68 -18.17
C ASP A 74 13.31 13.15 -18.29
N GLU A 75 14.55 12.65 -18.35
CA GLU A 75 14.83 11.22 -18.35
C GLU A 75 14.48 10.57 -17.00
N ALA A 76 14.78 11.25 -15.89
CA ALA A 76 14.41 10.80 -14.55
C ALA A 76 12.89 10.70 -14.40
N LEU A 77 12.17 11.76 -14.81
CA LEU A 77 10.71 11.81 -14.84
C LEU A 77 10.11 10.68 -15.71
N PHE A 78 10.68 10.47 -16.89
CA PHE A 78 10.24 9.40 -17.79
C PHE A 78 10.37 8.00 -17.18
N LEU A 79 11.47 7.73 -16.45
CA LEU A 79 11.63 6.47 -15.73
C LEU A 79 10.60 6.32 -14.60
N MET A 80 10.42 7.36 -13.78
CA MET A 80 9.47 7.32 -12.66
C MET A 80 8.04 7.09 -13.15
N ASN A 81 7.64 7.74 -14.25
CA ASN A 81 6.32 7.55 -14.86
C ASN A 81 6.07 6.11 -15.33
N LYS A 82 7.10 5.40 -15.83
CA LYS A 82 6.95 3.96 -16.16
C LYS A 82 6.63 3.10 -14.94
N ASN A 83 7.23 3.42 -13.79
CA ASN A 83 6.91 2.72 -12.55
C ASN A 83 5.50 3.11 -12.06
N ILE A 84 5.12 4.39 -12.18
CA ILE A 84 3.77 4.87 -11.85
C ILE A 84 2.70 4.17 -12.68
N ASP A 85 2.90 3.99 -13.99
CA ASP A 85 1.96 3.25 -14.86
C ASP A 85 1.65 1.82 -14.37
N ILE A 86 2.59 1.20 -13.66
CA ILE A 86 2.41 -0.14 -13.07
C ILE A 86 1.70 -0.02 -11.72
N LEU A 87 2.13 0.92 -10.87
CA LEU A 87 1.52 1.18 -9.57
C LEU A 87 0.07 1.63 -9.69
N GLU A 88 -0.27 2.44 -10.70
CA GLU A 88 -1.62 2.91 -10.98
C GLU A 88 -2.59 1.75 -11.21
N LYS A 89 -2.15 0.71 -11.95
CA LYS A 89 -2.94 -0.51 -12.16
C LYS A 89 -3.19 -1.24 -10.83
N ALA A 90 -2.17 -1.33 -9.97
CA ALA A 90 -2.31 -1.92 -8.65
C ALA A 90 -3.29 -1.11 -7.77
N ILE A 91 -3.17 0.21 -7.75
CA ILE A 91 -4.04 1.13 -7.00
C ILE A 91 -5.50 1.00 -7.46
N LYS A 92 -5.74 1.03 -8.78
CA LYS A 92 -7.08 0.85 -9.37
C LYS A 92 -7.70 -0.49 -8.95
N GLN A 93 -6.93 -1.58 -9.05
CA GLN A 93 -7.40 -2.91 -8.64
C GLN A 93 -7.70 -3.01 -7.14
N ALA A 94 -6.91 -2.37 -6.29
CA ALA A 94 -7.17 -2.34 -4.85
C ALA A 94 -8.45 -1.54 -4.53
N ALA A 95 -8.65 -0.39 -5.20
CA ALA A 95 -9.86 0.40 -5.08
C ALA A 95 -11.11 -0.37 -5.54
N GLU A 96 -11.05 -1.08 -6.68
CA GLU A 96 -12.12 -1.96 -7.16
C GLU A 96 -12.49 -3.06 -6.16
N GLN A 97 -11.52 -3.52 -5.37
CA GLN A 97 -11.73 -4.51 -4.31
C GLN A 97 -12.19 -3.90 -2.98
N GLY A 98 -12.40 -2.58 -2.92
CA GLY A 98 -12.85 -1.86 -1.73
C GLY A 98 -11.76 -1.69 -0.67
N ALA A 99 -10.48 -1.70 -1.05
CA ALA A 99 -9.41 -1.29 -0.15
C ALA A 99 -9.54 0.21 0.16
N GLN A 100 -9.45 0.56 1.45
CA GLN A 100 -9.48 1.95 1.91
C GLN A 100 -8.07 2.58 1.90
N ILE A 101 -7.02 1.75 1.87
CA ILE A 101 -5.62 2.17 1.78
C ILE A 101 -4.82 1.11 1.02
N ILE A 102 -3.84 1.56 0.23
CA ILE A 102 -2.83 0.71 -0.40
C ILE A 102 -1.44 1.26 -0.08
N VAL A 103 -0.49 0.36 0.22
CA VAL A 103 0.92 0.71 0.45
C VAL A 103 1.77 0.18 -0.71
N THR A 104 2.64 1.04 -1.25
CA THR A 104 3.66 0.70 -2.25
C THR A 104 5.05 0.60 -1.59
N PRO A 105 6.00 -0.15 -2.18
CA PRO A 105 7.33 -0.33 -1.59
C PRO A 105 8.16 0.95 -1.54
N GLU A 106 9.18 0.95 -0.69
CA GLU A 106 10.28 1.90 -0.74
C GLU A 106 10.99 1.83 -2.12
N ASP A 107 11.52 2.97 -2.57
CA ASP A 107 12.26 3.09 -3.84
C ASP A 107 11.50 2.62 -5.10
N ALA A 108 10.17 2.48 -5.03
CA ALA A 108 9.35 1.92 -6.10
C ALA A 108 9.34 2.73 -7.40
N LEU A 109 9.70 4.03 -7.34
CA LEU A 109 9.68 4.93 -8.49
C LEU A 109 11.02 4.98 -9.24
N TYR A 110 12.13 4.90 -8.50
CA TYR A 110 13.47 5.22 -9.02
C TYR A 110 14.56 4.20 -8.62
N GLY A 111 14.28 3.24 -7.74
CA GLY A 111 15.24 2.22 -7.31
C GLY A 111 16.28 2.71 -6.28
N TRP A 112 17.32 1.91 -6.04
CA TRP A 112 18.23 2.09 -4.89
C TRP A 112 19.70 2.29 -5.28
N LYS A 113 20.01 2.55 -6.56
CA LYS A 113 21.40 2.62 -7.06
C LYS A 113 21.79 4.05 -7.42
N PHE A 114 22.20 4.84 -6.42
CA PHE A 114 22.59 6.23 -6.64
C PHE A 114 23.77 6.72 -5.79
N THR A 115 24.51 7.69 -6.33
CA THR A 115 25.29 8.67 -5.57
C THR A 115 24.45 9.92 -5.29
N ARG A 116 24.99 10.88 -4.53
CA ARG A 116 24.31 12.16 -4.25
C ARG A 116 24.04 12.97 -5.51
N GLU A 117 24.93 12.85 -6.50
CA GLU A 117 24.82 13.57 -7.77
C GLU A 117 23.81 12.89 -8.68
N THR A 118 23.85 11.55 -8.77
CA THR A 118 22.99 10.82 -9.71
C THR A 118 21.53 10.73 -9.24
N ILE A 119 21.25 10.86 -7.93
CA ILE A 119 19.88 10.89 -7.41
C ILE A 119 19.21 12.25 -7.63
N PHE A 120 19.98 13.34 -7.72
CA PHE A 120 19.45 14.71 -7.73
C PHE A 120 18.35 14.97 -8.78
N PRO A 121 18.44 14.45 -10.02
CA PRO A 121 17.39 14.63 -11.03
C PRO A 121 16.04 13.96 -10.68
N TYR A 122 16.00 13.04 -9.72
CA TYR A 122 14.79 12.31 -9.29
C TYR A 122 14.06 12.98 -8.12
N LEU A 123 14.63 14.04 -7.54
CA LEU A 123 14.13 14.63 -6.30
C LEU A 123 13.19 15.82 -6.57
N GLU A 124 12.20 15.97 -5.70
CA GLU A 124 11.32 17.12 -5.64
C GLU A 124 11.41 17.79 -4.26
N ASN A 125 11.04 19.07 -4.21
CA ASN A 125 10.85 19.76 -2.93
C ASN A 125 9.41 19.56 -2.46
N ILE A 126 9.19 18.62 -1.55
CA ILE A 126 7.87 18.28 -1.00
C ILE A 126 7.58 19.20 0.20
N PRO A 127 6.52 20.03 0.17
CA PRO A 127 6.20 20.94 1.25
C PRO A 127 5.66 20.20 2.49
N ASP A 128 5.77 20.83 3.67
CA ASP A 128 5.12 20.35 4.90
C ASP A 128 3.58 20.27 4.68
N PRO A 129 2.92 19.18 5.12
CA PRO A 129 1.48 18.98 4.89
C PRO A 129 0.58 20.09 5.47
N GLN A 130 1.08 20.95 6.38
CA GLN A 130 0.35 22.12 6.90
C GLN A 130 -0.05 23.13 5.83
N VAL A 131 0.55 23.10 4.63
CA VAL A 131 0.16 24.00 3.53
C VAL A 131 -1.20 23.67 2.90
N ASN A 132 -1.82 22.54 3.28
CA ASN A 132 -3.12 22.04 2.83
C ASN A 132 -3.28 22.14 1.30
N TRP A 133 -2.47 21.36 0.58
CA TRP A 133 -2.37 21.42 -0.87
C TRP A 133 -2.83 20.09 -1.50
N ILE A 134 -3.70 20.19 -2.51
CA ILE A 134 -4.13 19.07 -3.36
C ILE A 134 -3.43 19.23 -4.72
N PRO A 135 -2.36 18.47 -5.00
CA PRO A 135 -1.56 18.67 -6.19
C PRO A 135 -2.34 18.51 -7.51
N CYS A 136 -3.33 17.61 -7.54
CA CYS A 136 -4.19 17.41 -8.72
C CYS A 136 -5.11 18.62 -9.04
N GLN A 137 -5.43 19.45 -8.03
CA GLN A 137 -6.28 20.64 -8.24
C GLN A 137 -5.46 21.91 -8.50
N ASP A 138 -4.25 22.01 -7.96
CA ASP A 138 -3.36 23.16 -8.11
C ASP A 138 -1.91 22.71 -8.38
N PRO A 139 -1.62 22.14 -9.55
CA PRO A 139 -0.38 21.41 -9.82
C PRO A 139 0.88 22.29 -9.82
N HIS A 140 0.72 23.60 -10.01
CA HIS A 140 1.84 24.54 -10.19
C HIS A 140 2.15 25.39 -8.96
N ARG A 141 1.51 25.11 -7.82
CA ARG A 141 1.72 25.89 -6.58
C ARG A 141 3.14 25.77 -6.02
N TYR A 142 3.70 24.56 -6.06
CA TYR A 142 5.03 24.27 -5.50
C TYR A 142 5.95 23.49 -6.43
N LEU A 143 5.39 22.72 -7.38
CA LEU A 143 6.16 21.88 -8.29
C LEU A 143 6.25 22.50 -9.69
N LYS A 144 7.45 22.41 -10.27
CA LYS A 144 7.74 22.84 -11.64
C LYS A 144 7.43 21.74 -12.67
N TYR A 145 7.64 20.49 -12.29
CA TYR A 145 7.42 19.30 -13.12
C TYR A 145 6.66 18.26 -12.28
N PRO A 146 5.33 18.36 -12.18
CA PRO A 146 4.58 17.45 -11.34
C PRO A 146 4.65 16.00 -11.83
N ILE A 147 5.02 15.11 -10.91
CA ILE A 147 4.88 13.66 -11.07
C ILE A 147 3.50 13.26 -10.52
N PHE A 148 2.49 13.08 -11.39
CA PHE A 148 1.15 12.57 -11.01
C PHE A 148 0.73 11.41 -11.90
#